data_AF-A0A9P6E674-F1
#
_entry.id   AF-A0A9P6E674-F1
#
_cell.length_a   1.000
_cell.length_b   1.000
_cell.length_c   1.000
_cell.angle_alpha   90.00
_cell.angle_beta   90.00
_cell.angle_gamma   90.00
#
_symmetry.space_group_name_H-M   'P 1'
#
loop_
_entity.id
_entity.type
_entity.pdbx_description
1 polymer ?
#
loop_
_entity_poly.entity_id
_entity_poly.type
_entity_poly.pdbx_seq_one_letter_code
_entity_poly.pdbx_strand_id
1 'polypeptide(L)' 'MKKMSIVFGFGRRIFPGRYFVQGTPFSTIATFLATCHILPGLDEDRRVVKPEPKYSSGTISIPKEF' A
#
# COMPACT_ATOMS: atom_id res chain seq x y z
N MET A 1 -14.13 6.44 20.41
CA MET A 1 -13.84 7.54 19.45
C MET A 1 -13.39 6.92 18.12
N LYS A 2 -14.27 6.89 17.10
CA LYS A 2 -14.00 6.22 15.81
C LYS A 2 -12.98 7.07 15.05
N LYS A 3 -11.72 6.64 14.95
CA LYS A 3 -10.70 7.34 14.16
C LYS A 3 -11.11 7.28 12.68
N MET A 4 -11.79 8.33 12.22
CA MET A 4 -12.00 8.55 10.79
C MET A 4 -10.65 8.94 10.21
N SER A 5 -9.94 7.97 9.64
CA SER A 5 -8.63 8.22 9.04
C SER A 5 -8.75 9.30 7.97
N ILE A 6 -7.92 10.35 8.03
CA ILE A 6 -7.80 11.41 7.03
C ILE A 6 -7.60 10.85 5.60
N VAL A 7 -7.09 9.62 5.52
CA VAL A 7 -6.91 8.84 4.30
C VAL A 7 -8.21 8.68 3.50
N PHE A 8 -9.38 8.66 4.14
CA PHE A 8 -10.67 8.54 3.46
C PHE A 8 -11.34 9.88 3.14
N GLY A 9 -10.72 11.01 3.51
CA GLY A 9 -11.30 12.34 3.36
C GLY A 9 -12.38 12.68 4.40
N PHE A 10 -13.07 13.81 4.19
CA PHE A 10 -14.01 14.38 5.16
C PHE A 10 -15.28 14.95 4.51
N GLY A 11 -16.31 15.16 5.33
CA GLY A 11 -17.56 15.80 4.94
C GLY A 11 -18.33 15.02 3.87
N ARG A 12 -18.99 15.75 2.96
CA ARG A 12 -19.81 15.15 1.88
C ARG A 12 -19.00 14.39 0.82
N ARG A 13 -17.66 14.53 0.81
CA ARG A 13 -16.75 13.85 -0.13
C ARG A 13 -15.95 12.72 0.51
N ILE A 14 -16.38 12.22 1.66
CA ILE A 14 -15.74 11.07 2.29
C ILE A 14 -15.87 9.82 1.40
N PHE A 15 -14.81 9.01 1.33
CA PHE A 15 -14.79 7.80 0.52
C PHE A 15 -15.93 6.84 0.93
N PRO A 16 -16.90 6.56 0.04
CA PRO A 16 -18.08 5.77 0.39
C PRO A 16 -17.71 4.29 0.69
N GLY A 17 -16.65 3.77 0.06
CA GLY A 17 -16.16 2.40 0.26
C GLY A 17 -15.38 2.16 1.56
N ARG A 18 -15.27 3.16 2.45
CA ARG A 18 -14.45 3.06 3.67
C ARG A 18 -14.83 1.91 4.61
N TYR A 19 -16.10 1.52 4.63
CA TYR A 19 -16.56 0.41 5.48
C TYR A 19 -16.13 -0.96 4.96
N PHE A 20 -16.12 -1.11 3.63
CA PHE A 20 -15.60 -2.32 2.99
C PHE A 20 -14.10 -2.45 3.26
N VAL A 21 -13.34 -1.38 3.03
CA VAL A 21 -11.89 -1.33 3.27
C VAL A 21 -11.55 -1.41 4.77
N GLN A 22 -12.49 -1.22 5.70
CA GLN A 22 -12.22 -1.48 7.12
C GLN A 22 -12.19 -2.98 7.46
N GLY A 23 -12.88 -3.83 6.69
CA GLY A 23 -12.99 -5.27 6.96
C GLY A 23 -12.11 -6.16 6.09
N THR A 24 -11.74 -5.73 4.89
CA THR A 24 -11.04 -6.56 3.91
C THR A 24 -9.51 -6.61 3.99
N PRO A 25 -8.76 -5.56 4.40
CA PRO A 25 -7.31 -5.55 4.30
C PRO A 25 -6.66 -6.64 5.13
N PHE A 26 -7.21 -6.90 6.31
CA PHE A 26 -6.69 -7.93 7.20
C PHE A 26 -6.71 -9.30 6.52
N SER A 27 -7.86 -9.69 5.96
CA SER A 27 -7.99 -10.97 5.26
C SER A 27 -7.07 -11.05 4.04
N THR A 28 -6.98 -9.99 3.25
CA THR A 28 -6.10 -9.96 2.08
C THR A 28 -4.63 -10.11 2.45
N ILE A 29 -4.16 -9.38 3.47
CA ILE A 29 -2.77 -9.45 3.96
C ILE A 29 -2.49 -10.83 4.55
N ALA A 30 -3.40 -11.38 5.36
CA ALA A 30 -3.25 -12.70 5.95
C ALA A 30 -3.13 -13.78 4.87
N THR A 31 -3.97 -13.73 3.83
CA THR A 31 -3.89 -14.66 2.70
C THR A 31 -2.56 -14.55 1.98
N PHE A 32 -2.09 -13.34 1.66
CA PHE A 32 -0.79 -13.15 1.00
C PHE A 32 0.36 -13.72 1.81
N LEU A 33 0.39 -13.48 3.12
CA LEU A 33 1.43 -14.01 4.00
C LEU A 33 1.36 -15.53 4.16
N ALA A 34 0.17 -16.12 4.03
CA ALA A 34 -0.02 -17.56 4.10
C ALA A 34 0.38 -18.28 2.78
N THR A 35 0.19 -17.64 1.63
CA THR A 35 0.39 -18.29 0.32
C THR A 35 1.69 -17.92 -0.37
N CYS A 36 2.30 -16.78 -0.03
CA CYS A 36 3.44 -16.22 -0.76
C CYS A 36 4.62 -15.94 0.18
N HIS A 37 5.82 -16.29 -0.29
CA HIS A 37 7.06 -15.82 0.32
C HIS A 37 7.48 -14.50 -0.32
N ILE A 38 7.15 -13.39 0.33
CA ILE A 38 7.46 -12.04 -0.13
C ILE A 38 8.89 -11.71 0.32
N LEU A 39 9.85 -11.81 -0.61
CA LEU A 39 11.26 -11.51 -0.37
C LEU A 39 11.71 -10.34 -1.26
N PRO A 40 12.68 -9.52 -0.79
CA PRO A 40 13.28 -8.47 -1.62
C PRO A 40 14.00 -9.07 -2.83
N GLY A 41 14.06 -8.31 -3.92
CA GLY A 41 14.80 -8.70 -5.12
C GLY A 41 16.28 -8.92 -4.83
N LEU A 42 16.90 -9.85 -5.55
CA LEU A 42 18.32 -10.13 -5.48
C LEU A 42 19.03 -9.49 -6.69
N ASP A 43 20.20 -8.91 -6.44
CA ASP A 43 21.10 -8.44 -7.50
C ASP A 43 21.88 -9.60 -8.15
N GLU A 44 22.68 -9.33 -9.18
CA GLU A 44 23.55 -10.30 -9.88
C GLU A 44 24.48 -11.06 -8.90
N ASP A 45 24.93 -10.38 -7.84
CA ASP A 45 25.77 -10.93 -6.78
C ASP A 45 24.98 -11.65 -5.64
N ARG A 46 23.69 -11.93 -5.84
CA ARG A 46 22.77 -12.52 -4.83
C ARG A 46 22.66 -11.71 -3.54
N ARG A 47 22.88 -10.40 -3.61
CA ARG A 47 22.69 -9.49 -2.47
C ARG A 47 21.26 -8.97 -2.44
N VAL A 48 20.72 -8.81 -1.24
CA VAL A 48 19.38 -8.25 -1.03
C VAL A 48 19.37 -6.78 -1.45
N VAL A 49 18.59 -6.45 -2.47
CA VAL A 49 18.36 -5.07 -2.91
C VAL A 49 17.09 -4.56 -2.26
N LYS A 50 17.21 -3.51 -1.45
CA LYS A 50 16.03 -2.82 -0.91
C LYS A 50 15.38 -2.02 -2.04
N PRO A 51 14.10 -2.28 -2.38
CA PRO A 51 13.43 -1.50 -3.40
C PRO A 51 13.28 -0.06 -2.93
N GLU A 52 13.85 0.90 -3.66
CA GLU A 52 13.68 2.32 -3.41
C GLU A 52 12.44 2.82 -4.16
N PRO A 53 11.38 3.27 -3.45
CA PRO A 53 10.19 3.81 -4.08
C PRO A 53 10.50 5.16 -4.74
N LYS A 54 10.74 5.14 -6.05
CA LYS A 54 10.95 6.34 -6.85
C LYS A 54 9.60 6.87 -7.33
N TYR A 55 9.03 7.83 -6.59
CA TYR A 55 7.82 8.56 -6.98
C TYR A 55 8.13 10.00 -7.39
N SER A 56 7.27 10.59 -8.21
CA SER A 56 7.27 12.03 -8.45
C SER A 56 6.85 12.79 -7.18
N SER A 57 7.48 13.95 -6.95
CA SER A 57 7.08 14.87 -5.89
C SER A 57 6.06 15.86 -6.44
N GLY A 58 4.83 15.85 -5.93
CA GLY A 58 3.74 16.72 -6.37
C GLY A 58 2.41 16.36 -5.70
N THR A 59 1.33 17.07 -6.05
CA THR A 59 -0.02 16.81 -5.53
C THR A 59 -0.53 15.40 -5.85
N ILE A 60 -0.01 14.80 -6.92
CA ILE A 60 -0.28 13.42 -7.33
C ILE A 60 1.07 12.71 -7.44
N SER A 61 1.23 11.63 -6.67
CA SER A 61 2.41 10.77 -6.72
C SER A 61 2.27 9.78 -7.88
N ILE A 62 3.15 9.89 -8.86
CA ILE A 62 3.21 9.01 -10.03
C ILE A 62 4.51 8.19 -9.91
N PRO A 63 4.50 6.87 -10.16
CA PRO A 63 5.75 6.10 -10.21
C PRO A 63 6.66 6.65 -11.31
N LYS A 64 7.96 6.74 -11.03
CA LYS A 64 8.94 7.07 -12.08
C LYS A 64 9.03 5.89 -13.06
N GLU A 65 9.44 6.19 -14.30
CA GLU A 65 9.71 5.18 -15.32
C GLU A 65 10.74 4.16 -14.82
N PHE A 66 10.57 2.91 -15.26
CA PHE A 66 11.35 1.73 -14.82
C PHE A 66 12.74 1.69 -15.42
#